data_AF-S7X292-F1
#
_entry.id   AF-S7X292-F1
#
_cell.length_a   1.000
_cell.length_b   1.000
_cell.length_c   1.000
_cell.angle_alpha   90.00
_cell.angle_beta   90.00
_cell.angle_gamma   90.00
#
_symmetry.space_group_name_H-M   'P 1'
#
loop_
_entity.id
_entity.type
_entity.pdbx_description
1 polymer ?
#
loop_
_entity_poly.entity_id
_entity_poly.type
_entity_poly.pdbx_seq_one_letter_code
_entity_poly.pdbx_strand_id
1 'polypeptide(L)'
;MIGIYSYDYFLETNAKTEIVSEGATLKENTNAYYLPTSTTNQIIHHKNYSLSYSEPHEQAEWVAYELKASHISSTNHKRPYFEIDNAVKTGAAHWNNYKQSGYDKGHLCPAGDRRFTQEAHDETFFNE
;
A
#
# COMPACT_ATOMS: atom_id res chain seq x y z
N MET A 1 11.25 -34.27 4.29
CA MET A 1 10.34 -33.22 3.81
C MET A 1 10.12 -32.10 4.84
N ILE A 2 9.91 -32.40 6.13
CA ILE A 2 9.62 -31.37 7.16
C ILE A 2 10.70 -30.28 7.27
N GLY A 3 11.99 -30.66 7.20
CA GLY A 3 13.11 -29.70 7.29
C GLY A 3 13.20 -28.70 6.13
N ILE A 4 12.72 -29.05 4.94
CA ILE A 4 12.70 -28.15 3.77
C ILE A 4 11.60 -27.11 3.97
N TYR A 5 10.39 -27.55 4.31
CA TYR A 5 9.26 -26.65 4.58
C TYR A 5 9.53 -25.67 5.74
N SER A 6 10.20 -26.11 6.80
CA SER A 6 10.56 -25.20 7.91
C SER A 6 11.60 -24.15 7.51
N TYR A 7 12.52 -24.51 6.62
CA TYR A 7 13.54 -23.58 6.11
C TYR A 7 12.93 -22.57 5.15
N ASP A 8 12.08 -23.02 4.24
CA ASP A 8 11.37 -22.15 3.29
C ASP A 8 10.46 -21.17 4.04
N TYR A 9 9.71 -21.64 5.05
CA TYR A 9 8.90 -20.77 5.91
C TYR A 9 9.74 -19.71 6.65
N PHE A 10 10.91 -20.10 7.16
CA PHE A 10 11.83 -19.16 7.80
C PHE A 10 12.33 -18.09 6.82
N LEU A 11 12.67 -18.47 5.59
CA LEU A 11 13.07 -17.51 4.55
C LEU A 11 11.94 -16.55 4.18
N GLU A 12 10.71 -17.06 3.99
CA GLU A 12 9.54 -16.24 3.67
C GLU A 12 9.21 -15.24 4.79
N THR A 13 9.25 -15.68 6.05
CA THR A 13 8.99 -14.79 7.20
C THR A 13 10.04 -13.70 7.35
N ASN A 14 11.31 -14.00 7.12
CA ASN A 14 12.37 -12.99 7.13
C ASN A 14 12.18 -11.99 5.99
N ALA A 15 11.92 -12.47 4.76
CA ALA A 15 11.66 -11.60 3.61
C ALA A 15 10.44 -10.68 3.85
N LYS A 16 9.35 -11.22 4.41
CA LYS A 16 8.18 -10.39 4.79
C LYS A 16 8.54 -9.34 5.83
N THR A 17 9.34 -9.72 6.83
CA THR A 17 9.77 -8.79 7.89
C THR A 17 10.62 -7.66 7.33
N GLU A 18 11.50 -7.94 6.37
CA GLU A 18 12.28 -6.94 5.66
C GLU A 18 11.38 -5.96 4.89
N ILE A 19 10.41 -6.46 4.12
CA ILE A 19 9.46 -5.62 3.36
C ILE A 19 8.63 -4.72 4.29
N VAL A 20 8.10 -5.28 5.38
CA VAL A 20 7.36 -4.53 6.39
C VAL A 20 8.24 -3.45 7.02
N SER A 21 9.49 -3.78 7.35
CA SER A 21 10.42 -2.82 7.93
C SER A 21 10.74 -1.69 6.95
N GLU A 22 10.91 -2.01 5.66
CA GLU A 22 11.11 -1.04 4.59
C GLU A 22 9.88 -0.15 4.39
N GLY A 23 8.68 -0.72 4.44
CA GLY A 23 7.42 0.02 4.36
C GLY A 23 7.24 1.00 5.52
N ALA A 24 7.77 0.69 6.70
CA ALA A 24 7.73 1.59 7.86
C ALA A 24 8.75 2.74 7.78
N THR A 25 9.69 2.72 6.82
CA THR A 25 10.68 3.80 6.65
C THR A 25 10.15 4.95 5.81
N LEU A 26 10.39 6.19 6.26
CA LEU A 26 10.04 7.39 5.49
C LEU A 26 10.73 7.38 4.12
N LYS A 27 9.97 7.70 3.06
CA LYS A 27 10.50 7.85 1.71
C LYS A 27 10.86 9.31 1.45
N GLU A 28 11.71 9.53 0.44
CA GLU A 28 12.24 10.87 0.10
C GLU A 28 11.13 11.91 -0.15
N ASN A 29 10.04 11.50 -0.80
CA ASN A 29 8.92 12.38 -1.11
C ASN A 29 7.88 12.50 0.01
N THR A 30 8.07 11.81 1.14
CA THR A 30 7.12 11.82 2.25
C THR A 30 7.36 13.02 3.16
N ASN A 31 6.39 13.94 3.22
CA ASN A 31 6.43 15.03 4.19
C ASN A 31 5.85 14.60 5.53
N ALA A 32 6.71 14.11 6.43
CA ALA A 32 6.32 13.61 7.75
C ALA A 32 5.65 14.66 8.66
N TYR A 33 5.91 15.95 8.44
CA TYR A 33 5.38 17.02 9.29
C TYR A 33 3.86 17.15 9.22
N TYR A 34 3.26 16.79 8.08
CA TYR A 34 1.81 16.90 7.85
C TYR A 34 1.06 15.59 8.05
N LEU A 35 1.74 14.51 8.47
CA LEU A 35 1.09 13.22 8.68
C LEU A 35 0.23 13.24 9.94
N PRO A 36 -1.01 12.73 9.89
CA PRO A 36 -1.81 12.51 11.08
C PRO A 36 -1.14 11.51 12.03
N THR A 37 -1.51 11.57 13.31
CA THR A 37 -1.14 10.54 14.27
C THR A 37 -1.86 9.23 13.95
N SER A 38 -1.17 8.10 14.11
CA SER A 38 -1.78 6.78 13.94
C SER A 38 -2.40 6.26 15.22
N THR A 39 -3.59 5.65 15.16
CA THR A 39 -4.20 4.96 16.32
C THR A 39 -3.82 3.48 16.38
N THR A 40 -3.38 2.91 15.26
CA THR A 40 -3.08 1.49 15.09
C THR A 40 -1.58 1.20 15.15
N ASN A 41 -0.74 2.24 15.13
CA ASN A 41 0.73 2.17 15.09
C ASN A 41 1.30 1.40 13.90
N GLN A 42 0.59 1.42 12.77
CA GLN A 42 1.06 0.84 11.52
C GLN A 42 0.96 1.86 10.40
N ILE A 43 1.98 2.69 10.30
CA ILE A 43 2.15 3.62 9.18
C ILE A 43 3.00 2.94 8.11
N ILE A 44 2.51 2.98 6.88
CA ILE A 44 3.19 2.46 5.69
C ILE A 44 3.47 3.62 4.75
N HIS A 45 4.72 3.73 4.32
CA HIS A 45 5.21 4.76 3.44
C HIS A 45 5.52 4.16 2.07
N HIS A 46 4.63 4.47 1.15
CA HIS A 46 4.81 4.25 -0.28
C HIS A 46 5.61 5.41 -0.89
N LYS A 47 6.03 5.30 -2.15
CA LYS A 47 6.86 6.33 -2.80
C LYS A 47 6.17 7.68 -2.86
N ASN A 48 4.84 7.70 -3.04
CA ASN A 48 4.09 8.92 -3.34
C ASN A 48 2.93 9.22 -2.40
N TYR A 49 2.67 8.34 -1.45
CA TYR A 49 1.67 8.52 -0.41
C TYR A 49 2.10 7.77 0.85
N SER A 50 1.38 8.01 1.94
CA SER A 50 1.53 7.25 3.16
C SER A 50 0.16 6.96 3.71
N LEU A 51 0.01 5.81 4.33
CA LEU A 51 -1.23 5.39 4.93
C LEU A 51 -0.97 4.91 6.35
N SER A 52 -2.00 4.96 7.18
CA SER A 52 -2.01 4.22 8.42
C SER A 52 -3.08 3.13 8.34
N TYR A 53 -2.66 1.90 8.55
CA TYR A 53 -3.47 0.71 8.31
C TYR A 53 -4.21 0.28 9.57
N SER A 54 -5.49 -0.05 9.45
CA SER A 54 -6.32 -0.57 10.53
C SER A 54 -6.70 -2.02 10.27
N GLU A 55 -5.93 -2.94 10.87
CA GLU A 55 -6.18 -4.38 10.81
C GLU A 55 -7.62 -4.80 11.14
N PRO A 56 -8.27 -4.30 12.22
CA PRO A 56 -9.65 -4.72 12.53
C PRO A 56 -10.69 -4.42 11.44
N HIS A 57 -10.36 -3.50 10.52
CA HIS A 57 -11.24 -3.05 9.45
C HIS A 57 -10.72 -3.45 8.07
N GLU A 58 -9.52 -4.05 7.99
CA GLU A 58 -8.85 -4.40 6.73
C GLU A 58 -8.73 -3.21 5.76
N GLN A 59 -8.60 -1.99 6.30
CA GLN A 59 -8.61 -0.72 5.58
C GLN A 59 -7.74 0.34 6.29
N ALA A 60 -7.30 1.36 5.55
CA ALA A 60 -6.58 2.49 6.11
C ALA A 60 -7.49 3.40 6.95
N GLU A 61 -7.00 3.83 8.12
CA GLU A 61 -7.66 4.88 8.92
C GLU A 61 -7.48 6.26 8.28
N TRP A 62 -6.37 6.47 7.58
CA TRP A 62 -6.11 7.65 6.77
C TRP A 62 -5.09 7.34 5.68
N VAL A 63 -5.16 8.10 4.60
CA VAL A 63 -4.18 8.16 3.53
C VAL A 63 -3.80 9.62 3.32
N ALA A 64 -2.51 9.90 3.29
CA ALA A 64 -1.94 11.24 3.15
C ALA A 64 -0.97 11.28 1.98
N TYR A 65 -1.12 12.27 1.11
CA TYR A 65 -0.30 12.40 -0.08
C TYR A 65 -0.16 13.86 -0.50
N GLU A 66 0.95 14.18 -1.16
CA GLU A 66 1.20 15.54 -1.65
C GLU A 66 0.78 15.66 -3.13
N LEU A 67 0.02 16.69 -3.44
CA LEU A 67 -0.38 17.04 -4.81
C LEU A 67 0.36 18.29 -5.28
N LYS A 68 1.28 18.12 -6.22
CA LYS A 68 2.04 19.21 -6.85
C LYS A 68 1.51 19.46 -8.25
N ALA A 69 1.70 20.67 -8.76
CA ALA A 69 1.40 20.99 -10.16
C ALA A 69 2.13 20.05 -11.14
N SER A 70 3.34 19.60 -10.80
CA SER A 70 4.11 18.62 -11.58
C SER A 70 3.52 17.21 -11.61
N HIS A 71 2.62 16.85 -10.69
CA HIS A 71 1.95 15.55 -10.69
C HIS A 71 0.75 15.52 -11.65
N ILE A 72 0.20 16.69 -11.98
CA ILE A 72 -0.93 16.81 -12.90
C ILE A 72 -0.47 16.45 -14.30
N SER A 73 -0.92 15.29 -14.77
CA SER A 73 -0.58 14.74 -16.08
C SER A 73 -1.81 14.19 -16.79
N SER A 74 -1.86 14.37 -18.11
CA SER A 74 -2.86 13.77 -18.99
C SER A 74 -2.43 12.40 -19.53
N THR A 75 -1.27 11.89 -19.11
CA THR A 75 -0.78 10.56 -19.50
C THR A 75 -1.77 9.47 -19.07
N ASN A 76 -2.10 8.56 -19.99
CA ASN A 76 -2.97 7.43 -19.71
C ASN A 76 -2.14 6.16 -19.62
N HIS A 77 -2.02 5.62 -18.40
CA HIS A 77 -1.43 4.32 -18.16
C HIS A 77 -2.47 3.22 -18.28
N LYS A 78 -2.02 2.01 -18.63
CA LYS A 78 -2.91 0.85 -18.61
C LYS A 78 -3.25 0.54 -17.15
N ARG A 79 -4.54 0.38 -16.84
CA ARG A 79 -5.01 0.03 -15.50
C ARG A 79 -4.48 -1.36 -15.08
N PRO A 80 -3.71 -1.48 -13.99
CA PRO A 80 -3.29 -2.76 -13.45
C PRO A 80 -4.42 -3.46 -12.67
N TYR A 81 -4.14 -4.67 -12.20
CA TYR A 81 -5.01 -5.36 -11.24
C TYR A 81 -4.71 -4.87 -9.84
N PHE A 82 -5.67 -5.08 -8.93
CA PHE A 82 -5.42 -4.82 -7.51
C PHE A 82 -4.53 -5.91 -6.93
N GLU A 83 -3.50 -5.50 -6.19
CA GLU A 83 -2.52 -6.38 -5.57
C GLU A 83 -2.55 -6.21 -4.04
N ILE A 84 -2.10 -7.25 -3.32
CA ILE A 84 -2.03 -7.23 -1.87
C ILE A 84 -0.81 -6.40 -1.48
N ASP A 85 -0.97 -5.48 -0.54
CA ASP A 85 0.18 -4.77 0.03
C ASP A 85 0.97 -5.69 0.98
N ASN A 86 2.18 -6.05 0.56
CA ASN A 86 3.09 -6.88 1.36
C ASN A 86 3.75 -6.10 2.51
N ALA A 87 3.67 -4.76 2.51
CA ALA A 87 4.14 -3.93 3.62
C ALA A 87 3.18 -3.97 4.82
N VAL A 88 1.97 -4.53 4.65
CA VAL A 88 1.05 -4.77 5.76
C VAL A 88 1.50 -5.98 6.59
N LYS A 89 1.81 -5.74 7.88
CA LYS A 89 2.35 -6.71 8.84
C LYS A 89 1.58 -8.04 8.85
N THR A 90 0.27 -7.91 8.96
CA THR A 90 -0.72 -8.98 9.17
C THR A 90 -1.28 -9.53 7.87
N GLY A 91 -1.08 -8.82 6.76
CA GLY A 91 -1.69 -9.09 5.46
C GLY A 91 -2.81 -8.09 5.17
N ALA A 92 -3.05 -7.80 3.89
CA ALA A 92 -4.11 -6.90 3.47
C ALA A 92 -5.28 -7.66 2.84
N ALA A 93 -6.44 -7.00 2.76
CA ALA A 93 -7.64 -7.53 2.14
C ALA A 93 -7.34 -8.16 0.77
N HIS A 94 -7.86 -9.36 0.53
CA HIS A 94 -7.72 -10.01 -0.77
C HIS A 94 -8.78 -9.47 -1.74
N TRP A 95 -8.43 -9.32 -3.03
CA TRP A 95 -9.36 -8.81 -4.04
C TRP A 95 -10.64 -9.67 -4.18
N ASN A 96 -10.56 -10.94 -3.80
CA ASN A 96 -11.68 -11.90 -3.76
C ASN A 96 -12.76 -11.49 -2.76
N ASN A 97 -12.39 -10.80 -1.68
CA ASN A 97 -13.34 -10.36 -0.65
C ASN A 97 -14.36 -9.37 -1.23
N TYR A 98 -13.97 -8.64 -2.27
CA TYR A 98 -14.85 -7.70 -2.98
C TYR A 98 -15.67 -8.36 -4.09
N LYS A 99 -15.26 -9.54 -4.58
CA LYS A 99 -15.95 -10.21 -5.68
C LYS A 99 -17.35 -10.64 -5.23
N GLN A 100 -18.39 -10.23 -5.96
CA GLN A 100 -19.81 -10.51 -5.65
C GLN A 100 -20.30 -9.94 -4.30
N SER A 101 -19.55 -9.04 -3.67
CA SER A 101 -19.95 -8.39 -2.42
C SER A 101 -21.03 -7.32 -2.59
N GLY A 102 -21.19 -6.79 -3.82
CA GLY A 102 -22.00 -5.60 -4.11
C GLY A 102 -21.24 -4.28 -3.93
N TYR A 103 -19.96 -4.33 -3.54
CA TYR A 103 -19.11 -3.15 -3.34
C TYR A 103 -17.94 -3.12 -4.33
N ASP A 104 -17.56 -1.90 -4.74
CA ASP A 104 -16.38 -1.65 -5.56
C ASP A 104 -15.12 -1.45 -4.71
N LYS A 105 -13.96 -1.70 -5.32
CA LYS A 105 -12.66 -1.32 -4.74
C LYS A 105 -12.39 0.15 -5.04
N GLY A 106 -12.69 1.00 -4.07
CA GLY A 106 -12.41 2.44 -4.13
C GLY A 106 -10.94 2.71 -3.83
N HIS A 107 -10.36 3.70 -4.52
CA HIS A 107 -9.02 4.18 -4.21
C HIS A 107 -9.11 5.29 -3.16
N LEU A 108 -8.25 5.25 -2.14
CA LEU A 108 -8.09 6.36 -1.19
C LEU A 108 -7.10 7.40 -1.72
N CYS A 109 -6.01 6.97 -2.35
CA CYS A 109 -5.15 7.80 -3.19
C CYS A 109 -5.61 7.69 -4.66
N PRO A 110 -6.19 8.74 -5.28
CA PRO A 110 -6.71 8.64 -6.64
C PRO A 110 -5.60 8.37 -7.67
N ALA A 111 -5.76 7.29 -8.45
CA ALA A 111 -4.85 6.96 -9.56
C ALA A 111 -4.72 8.10 -10.60
N GLY A 112 -5.76 8.93 -10.72
CA GLY A 112 -5.79 10.11 -11.60
C GLY A 112 -4.72 11.15 -11.27
N ASP A 113 -4.43 11.33 -9.98
CA ASP A 113 -3.45 12.31 -9.49
C ASP A 113 -2.02 11.78 -9.54
N ARG A 114 -1.86 10.48 -9.85
CA ARG A 114 -0.58 9.75 -9.86
C ARG A 114 -0.13 9.34 -11.26
N ARG A 115 -0.66 9.97 -12.31
CA ARG A 115 -0.36 9.65 -13.72
C ARG A 115 1.03 10.07 -14.22
N PHE A 116 1.78 10.87 -13.45
CA PHE A 116 3.08 11.38 -13.89
C PHE A 116 4.13 10.27 -14.08
N THR A 117 4.00 9.13 -13.41
CA THR A 117 4.80 7.91 -13.67
C THR A 117 3.92 6.66 -13.60
N GLN A 118 4.31 5.59 -14.31
CA GLN A 118 3.61 4.31 -14.24
C GLN A 118 3.68 3.72 -12.82
N GLU A 119 4.85 3.80 -12.17
CA GLU A 119 5.05 3.31 -10.81
C GLU A 119 4.12 4.00 -9.80
N ALA A 120 4.03 5.34 -9.84
CA ALA A 120 3.13 6.07 -8.93
C ALA A 120 1.66 5.74 -9.17
N HIS A 121 1.27 5.51 -10.44
CA HIS A 121 -0.08 5.10 -10.79
C HIS A 121 -0.39 3.69 -10.31
N ASP A 122 0.53 2.74 -10.47
CA ASP A 122 0.29 1.34 -10.11
C ASP A 122 0.31 1.13 -8.60
N GLU A 123 1.10 1.92 -7.87
CA GLU A 123 1.16 1.91 -6.40
C GLU A 123 -0.20 2.23 -5.75
N THR A 124 -1.11 2.93 -6.44
CA THR A 124 -2.47 3.20 -5.92
C THR A 124 -3.42 2.01 -6.05
N PHE A 125 -2.98 0.91 -6.67
CA PHE A 125 -3.77 -0.31 -6.82
C PHE A 125 -3.39 -1.38 -5.79
N PHE A 126 -2.60 -1.01 -4.77
CA PHE A 126 -2.47 -1.85 -3.59
C PHE A 126 -3.78 -1.83 -2.78
N ASN A 127 -4.08 -2.93 -2.11
CA ASN A 127 -5.22 -3.00 -1.21
C ASN A 127 -4.83 -2.35 0.12
N GLU A 128 -5.43 -1.18 0.37
CA GLU A 128 -5.19 -0.29 1.49
C GLU A 128 -6.33 -0.29 2.50
#